data_AF-A0ABD0PI61-F1
#
_entry.id   AF-A0ABD0PI61-F1
#
_cell.length_a   1.000
_cell.length_b   1.000
_cell.length_c   1.000
_cell.angle_alpha   90.00
_cell.angle_beta   90.00
_cell.angle_gamma   90.00
#
_symmetry.space_group_name_H-M   'P 1'
#
loop_
_entity.id
_entity.type
_entity.pdbx_description
1 polymer ?
#
loop_
_entity_poly.entity_id
_entity_poly.type
_entity_poly.pdbx_seq_one_letter_code
_entity_poly.pdbx_strand_id
1 'polypeptide(L)' 'DYCDIIDTPMDLGTVRQTLEEDRYENPIDLCKDTRLIFANAKAYTPNKRSK' A
#
# COMPACT_ATOMS: atom_id res chain seq x y z
N ASP A 1 2.95 -3.41 16.53
CA ASP A 1 3.47 -2.06 16.23
C ASP A 1 3.12 -1.62 14.82
N TYR A 2 3.31 -2.44 13.77
CA TYR A 2 2.95 -2.06 12.40
C TYR A 2 1.48 -1.61 12.28
N CYS A 3 0.53 -2.43 12.77
CA CYS A 3 -0.89 -2.07 12.78
C CYS A 3 -1.27 -0.97 13.79
N ASP A 4 -0.34 -0.56 14.66
CA ASP A 4 -0.53 0.55 15.59
C ASP A 4 -0.01 1.87 14.99
N ILE A 5 0.85 1.79 13.96
CA ILE A 5 1.50 2.94 13.29
C ILE A 5 0.87 3.19 11.91
N ILE A 6 0.44 2.13 11.23
CA ILE A 6 -0.13 2.16 9.89
C ILE A 6 -1.62 1.88 9.96
N ASP A 7 -2.41 2.91 9.70
CA ASP A 7 -3.88 2.87 9.77
C ASP A 7 -4.50 1.91 8.74
N THR A 8 -3.96 1.91 7.53
CA THR A 8 -4.47 1.09 6.42
C THR A 8 -3.33 0.27 5.82
N PRO A 9 -3.07 -0.94 6.34
CA PRO A 9 -2.13 -1.87 5.71
C PRO A 9 -2.51 -2.16 4.26
N MET A 10 -1.50 -2.27 3.38
CA MET A 10 -1.69 -2.63 1.98
C MET A 10 -0.45 -3.38 1.48
N ASP A 11 -0.64 -4.35 0.59
CA ASP A 11 0.39 -5.18 -0.01
C ASP A 11 0.04 -5.61 -1.44
N LEU A 12 1.02 -6.10 -2.19
CA LEU A 12 0.84 -6.48 -3.60
C LEU A 12 -0.05 -7.71 -3.79
N GLY A 13 -0.14 -8.60 -2.80
CA GLY A 13 -1.06 -9.75 -2.84
C GLY A 13 -2.51 -9.29 -2.78
N THR A 14 -2.81 -8.37 -1.86
CA THR A 14 -4.12 -7.73 -1.74
C THR A 14 -4.49 -6.93 -3.00
N VAL A 15 -3.54 -6.15 -3.54
CA VAL A 15 -3.75 -5.41 -4.80
C VAL A 15 -4.05 -6.35 -5.97
N ARG A 16 -3.29 -7.45 -6.10
CA ARG A 16 -3.51 -8.45 -7.15
C ARG A 16 -4.90 -9.07 -7.02
N GLN A 17 -5.29 -9.49 -5.82
CA GLN A 17 -6.60 -10.08 -5.57
C GLN A 17 -7.74 -9.09 -5.90
N THR A 18 -7.62 -7.85 -5.46
CA THR A 18 -8.63 -6.80 -5.72
C THR A 18 -8.78 -6.52 -7.21
N LEU A 19 -7.68 -6.57 -7.97
CA LEU A 19 -7.69 -6.47 -9.42
C LEU A 19 -8.33 -7.70 -10.09
N GLU A 20 -7.99 -8.91 -9.64
CA GLU A 20 -8.58 -10.17 -10.16
C GLU A 20 -10.09 -10.29 -9.86
N GLU A 21 -10.55 -9.70 -8.76
CA GLU A 21 -11.95 -9.63 -8.36
C GLU A 21 -12.73 -8.47 -9.06
N ASP A 22 -12.08 -7.71 -9.95
CA ASP A 22 -12.65 -6.56 -10.66
C ASP A 22 -13.23 -5.48 -9.73
N ARG A 23 -12.59 -5.29 -8.57
CA ARG A 23 -13.05 -4.37 -7.49
C ARG A 23 -12.44 -2.96 -7.59
N TYR A 24 -11.58 -2.72 -8.59
CA TYR A 24 -11.12 -1.38 -8.92
C TYR A 24 -12.04 -0.78 -9.99
N GLU A 25 -12.87 0.19 -9.61
CA GLU A 25 -13.78 0.87 -10.54
C GLU A 25 -13.04 1.66 -11.62
N ASN A 26 -11.80 2.10 -11.32
CA ASN A 26 -10.96 2.85 -12.24
C ASN A 26 -9.46 2.66 -11.94
N PRO A 27 -8.57 2.97 -12.91
CA PRO A 27 -7.12 2.82 -12.72
C PRO A 27 -6.51 3.70 -11.62
N ILE A 28 -7.21 4.77 -11.21
CA ILE A 28 -6.74 5.67 -10.15
C ILE A 28 -6.79 4.96 -8.81
N ASP A 29 -7.79 4.10 -8.57
CA ASP A 29 -7.91 3.35 -7.32
C ASP A 29 -6.81 2.29 -7.18
N LEU A 30 -6.47 1.60 -8.27
CA LEU A 30 -5.28 0.73 -8.30
C LEU A 30 -3.98 1.51 -7.98
N CYS A 31 -3.85 2.72 -8.54
CA CYS A 31 -2.71 3.58 -8.26
C CYS A 31 -2.65 4.03 -6.79
N LYS A 32 -3.80 4.28 -6.15
CA LYS A 32 -3.87 4.67 -4.74
C LYS A 32 -3.33 3.55 -3.85
N ASP A 33 -3.80 2.33 -4.04
CA ASP A 33 -3.34 1.19 -3.22
C ASP A 33 -1.86 0.88 -3.46
N THR A 34 -1.42 0.94 -4.71
CA THR A 34 -0.01 0.75 -5.05
C THR A 34 0.86 1.81 -4.36
N ARG A 35 0.46 3.08 -4.38
CA ARG A 35 1.17 4.17 -3.69
C ARG A 35 1.12 4.00 -2.17
N LEU A 36 0.02 3.49 -1.63
CA LEU A 36 -0.16 3.26 -0.20
C LEU A 36 0.85 2.24 0.34
N ILE A 37 1.17 1.18 -0.42
CA ILE A 37 2.23 0.21 -0.06
C ILE A 37 3.55 0.94 0.22
N PHE A 38 3.99 1.79 -0.71
CA PHE A 38 5.24 2.54 -0.55
C PHE A 38 5.17 3.62 0.52
N ALA A 39 4.02 4.28 0.66
CA ALA A 39 3.80 5.28 1.71
C ALA A 39 3.88 4.64 3.11
N ASN A 40 3.24 3.49 3.29
CA ASN A 40 3.27 2.72 4.54
C ASN A 40 4.66 2.20 4.85
N ALA A 41 5.36 1.65 3.86
CA ALA A 41 6.75 1.19 4.03
C ALA A 41 7.67 2.35 4.46
N LYS A 42 7.49 3.53 3.87
CA LYS A 42 8.25 4.74 4.23
C LYS A 42 7.89 5.29 5.60
N ALA A 43 6.60 5.30 5.96
CA ALA A 43 6.13 5.77 7.26
C ALA A 43 6.60 4.87 8.39
N TYR A 44 6.54 3.55 8.18
CA TYR A 44 7.01 2.55 9.14
C TYR A 44 8.54 2.49 9.23
N THR A 45 9.25 2.82 8.16
CA THR A 45 10.73 2.80 8.11
C THR A 45 11.30 4.24 8.07
N PRO A 46 11.37 4.95 9.21
CA PRO A 46 11.86 6.34 9.25
C PRO A 46 13.37 6.48 8.99
N ASN A 47 14.12 5.38 8.88
CA ASN A 47 15.56 5.42 8.68
C ASN A 47 15.94 5.80 7.24
N LYS A 48 16.47 7.02 7.09
CA LYS A 48 17.13 7.56 5.88
C LYS A 48 18.46 6.85 5.57
N ARG A 49 18.51 5.51 5.51
CA ARG A 49 19.74 4.79 5.16
C ARG A 49 19.91 4.53 3.66
N SER A 50 19.12 5.19 2.82
CA SER A 50 19.36 5.27 1.39
C SER A 50 19.39 6.75 1.00
N LYS A 51 20.62 7.29 0.88
CA LYS A 51 20.92 8.44 0.04
C LYS A 51 21.17 7.95 -1.37
#